data_AF-A0AA36Y3K7-F1
#
_entry.id   AF-A0AA36Y3K7-F1
#
_cell.length_a   1.000
_cell.length_b   1.000
_cell.length_c   1.000
_cell.angle_alpha   90.00
_cell.angle_beta   90.00
_cell.angle_gamma   90.00
#
_symmetry.space_group_name_H-M   'P 1'
#
loop_
_entity.id
_entity.type
_entity.pdbx_description
1 polymer ?
#
loop_
_entity_poly.entity_id
_entity_poly.type
_entity_poly.pdbx_seq_one_letter_code
_entity_poly.pdbx_strand_id
1 'polypeptide(L)'
;MATGAIRIVDEYATANIKERIEIILDNYPNFLEIMDGFEESLKYLIINGRKMAKRRSRGDLGVRVQTSGFSDPTANAAVDSVMLTEAIRSGNMDAELKGIECPEQYRKEAEVIREMRDDYFLVKAQIKTLPWQDYRVLDSYLNGSHDLVKLAEEADCTYDGVKNRLKRARNRIRKSTALYLERKYENN
;
A
#
# COMPACT_ATOMS: atom_id res chain seq x y z
N MET A 1 -8.37 4.50 -22.04
CA MET A 1 -8.67 5.00 -20.69
C MET A 1 -9.77 4.11 -20.12
N ALA A 2 -9.43 3.20 -19.21
CA ALA A 2 -10.40 2.30 -18.59
C ALA A 2 -10.97 3.00 -17.34
N THR A 3 -12.17 3.56 -17.48
CA THR A 3 -13.02 3.99 -16.37
C THR A 3 -13.81 2.78 -15.86
N GLY A 4 -13.77 2.51 -14.55
CA GLY A 4 -14.64 1.51 -13.94
C GLY A 4 -14.37 1.23 -12.46
N ALA A 5 -13.12 1.26 -12.02
CA ALA A 5 -12.76 1.18 -10.60
C ALA A 5 -11.60 2.15 -10.35
N ILE A 6 -11.81 3.14 -9.47
CA ILE A 6 -10.71 3.96 -8.96
C ILE A 6 -9.84 3.02 -8.13
N ARG A 7 -8.55 2.92 -8.45
CA ARG A 7 -7.62 2.12 -7.63
C ARG A 7 -7.48 2.85 -6.30
N ILE A 8 -7.50 2.12 -5.19
CA ILE A 8 -7.29 2.70 -3.85
C ILE A 8 -5.99 3.52 -3.75
N VAL A 9 -4.96 3.16 -4.53
CA VAL A 9 -3.70 3.91 -4.65
C VAL A 9 -3.92 5.29 -5.28
N ASP A 10 -4.74 5.37 -6.35
CA ASP A 10 -5.06 6.63 -7.02
C ASP A 10 -5.94 7.52 -6.12
N GLU A 11 -6.90 6.90 -5.42
CA GLU A 11 -7.73 7.59 -4.41
C GLU A 11 -6.84 8.17 -3.30
N TYR A 12 -5.94 7.35 -2.74
CA TYR A 12 -5.01 7.77 -1.70
C TYR A 12 -4.08 8.90 -2.13
N ALA A 13 -3.58 8.85 -3.38
CA ALA A 13 -2.69 9.86 -3.91
C ALA A 13 -3.34 11.26 -3.96
N THR A 14 -4.67 11.32 -4.17
CA THR A 14 -5.44 12.57 -4.23
C THR A 14 -6.10 12.95 -2.92
N ALA A 15 -6.15 12.02 -1.96
CA ALA A 15 -6.81 12.18 -0.67
C ALA A 15 -6.06 13.14 0.25
N ASN A 16 -6.81 13.95 1.01
CA ASN A 16 -6.26 14.70 2.13
C ASN A 16 -5.90 13.77 3.31
N ILE A 17 -5.17 14.28 4.30
CA ILE A 17 -4.68 13.49 5.44
C ILE A 17 -5.80 12.74 6.16
N LYS A 18 -6.98 13.37 6.33
CA LYS A 18 -8.11 12.73 7.02
C LYS A 18 -8.71 11.61 6.18
N GLU A 19 -8.83 11.82 4.88
CA GLU A 19 -9.30 10.81 3.92
C GLU A 19 -8.32 9.64 3.82
N ARG A 20 -7.01 9.89 3.79
CA ARG A 20 -5.97 8.84 3.84
C ARG A 20 -6.14 7.94 5.07
N ILE A 21 -6.39 8.53 6.25
CA ILE A 21 -6.66 7.77 7.47
C ILE A 21 -7.95 6.95 7.35
N GLU A 22 -9.02 7.49 6.75
CA GLU A 22 -10.26 6.74 6.56
C GLU A 22 -10.07 5.56 5.59
N ILE A 23 -9.40 5.77 4.46
CA ILE A 23 -9.06 4.70 3.50
C ILE A 23 -8.35 3.54 4.21
N ILE A 24 -7.40 3.86 5.09
CA ILE A 24 -6.70 2.87 5.92
C ILE A 24 -7.65 2.16 6.89
N LEU A 25 -8.49 2.90 7.61
CA LEU A 25 -9.40 2.32 8.62
C LEU A 25 -10.50 1.46 7.98
N ASP A 26 -10.98 1.81 6.80
CA ASP A 26 -12.03 1.07 6.09
C ASP A 26 -11.51 -0.22 5.44
N ASN A 27 -10.22 -0.26 5.09
CA ASN A 27 -9.55 -1.42 4.54
C ASN A 27 -8.59 -2.09 5.55
N TYR A 28 -8.76 -1.80 6.84
CA TYR A 28 -7.77 -2.16 7.88
C TYR A 28 -7.37 -3.65 7.92
N PRO A 29 -8.31 -4.62 7.87
CA PRO A 29 -7.96 -6.03 8.04
C PRO A 29 -7.16 -6.61 6.87
N ASN A 30 -7.29 -6.06 5.66
CA ASN A 30 -6.62 -6.54 4.46
C ASN A 30 -5.69 -5.49 3.82
N PHE A 31 -5.38 -4.40 4.53
CA PHE A 31 -4.66 -3.27 3.96
C PHE A 31 -3.28 -3.66 3.45
N LEU A 32 -2.54 -4.50 4.20
CA LEU A 32 -1.20 -4.93 3.83
C LEU A 32 -1.23 -5.85 2.61
N GLU A 33 -2.20 -6.74 2.52
CA GLU A 33 -2.42 -7.64 1.39
C GLU A 33 -2.77 -6.85 0.12
N ILE A 34 -3.57 -5.79 0.26
CA ILE A 34 -3.86 -4.84 -0.82
C ILE A 34 -2.55 -4.16 -1.27
N MET A 35 -1.72 -3.68 -0.33
CA MET A 35 -0.42 -3.06 -0.66
C MET A 35 0.53 -4.03 -1.36
N ASP A 36 0.64 -5.26 -0.87
CA ASP A 36 1.48 -6.29 -1.49
C ASP A 36 1.00 -6.62 -2.92
N GLY A 37 -0.32 -6.63 -3.16
CA GLY A 37 -0.90 -6.79 -4.49
C GLY A 37 -0.57 -5.65 -5.46
N PHE A 38 -0.56 -4.40 -4.98
CA PHE A 38 -0.13 -3.26 -5.80
C PHE A 38 1.37 -3.23 -6.04
N GLU A 39 2.17 -3.58 -5.03
CA GLU A 39 3.62 -3.75 -5.18
C GLU A 39 3.93 -4.78 -6.27
N GLU A 40 3.28 -5.95 -6.24
CA GLU A 40 3.44 -6.99 -7.25
C GLU A 40 3.00 -6.53 -8.65
N SER A 41 1.88 -5.82 -8.73
CA SER A 41 1.40 -5.24 -10.00
C SER A 41 2.39 -4.24 -10.58
N LEU A 42 2.97 -3.38 -9.74
CA LEU A 42 3.97 -2.40 -10.15
C LEU A 42 5.26 -3.08 -10.63
N LYS A 43 5.74 -4.10 -9.91
CA LYS A 43 6.89 -4.92 -10.34
C LYS A 43 6.66 -5.55 -11.70
N TYR A 44 5.48 -6.13 -11.92
CA TYR A 44 5.11 -6.70 -13.22
C TYR A 44 5.20 -5.68 -14.36
N LEU A 45 4.68 -4.46 -14.15
CA LEU A 45 4.73 -3.39 -15.15
C LEU A 45 6.18 -2.95 -15.44
N ILE A 46 7.00 -2.76 -14.41
CA ILE A 46 8.41 -2.36 -14.56
C ILE A 46 9.21 -3.42 -15.32
N ILE A 47 9.06 -4.70 -14.96
CA ILE A 47 9.73 -5.81 -15.64
C ILE A 47 9.35 -5.85 -17.13
N ASN A 48 8.07 -5.64 -17.45
CA ASN A 48 7.62 -5.57 -18.83
C ASN A 48 8.16 -4.34 -19.56
N GLY A 49 8.19 -3.18 -18.90
CA GLY A 49 8.82 -1.97 -19.41
C GLY A 49 10.28 -2.19 -19.80
N ARG A 50 11.08 -2.83 -18.94
CA ARG A 50 12.47 -3.21 -19.25
C ARG A 50 12.58 -4.14 -20.45
N LYS A 51 11.73 -5.17 -20.51
CA LYS A 51 11.71 -6.12 -21.64
C LYS A 51 11.42 -5.41 -22.96
N MET A 52 10.49 -4.46 -22.97
CA MET A 52 10.16 -3.67 -24.15
C MET A 52 11.32 -2.74 -24.55
N ALA A 53 11.92 -2.04 -23.59
CA ALA A 53 13.09 -1.21 -23.84
C ALA A 53 14.25 -2.01 -24.46
N LYS A 54 14.54 -3.21 -23.92
CA LYS A 54 15.56 -4.13 -24.43
C LYS A 54 15.24 -4.67 -25.83
N ARG A 55 13.96 -4.90 -26.15
CA ARG A 55 13.54 -5.30 -27.50
C ARG A 55 13.77 -4.16 -28.50
N ARG A 56 13.41 -2.93 -28.15
CA ARG A 56 13.62 -1.76 -29.02
C ARG A 56 15.11 -1.45 -29.22
N SER A 57 15.92 -1.55 -28.16
CA SER A 57 17.37 -1.29 -28.27
C SER A 57 18.10 -2.30 -29.14
N ARG A 58 17.57 -3.52 -29.29
CA ARG A 58 18.15 -4.55 -30.15
C ARG A 58 17.79 -4.35 -31.63
N GLY A 59 16.87 -3.43 -31.94
CA GLY A 59 16.25 -3.32 -33.25
C GLY A 59 15.44 -4.57 -33.59
N ASP A 60 14.46 -4.46 -34.47
CA ASP A 60 13.70 -5.60 -34.98
C ASP A 60 14.56 -6.40 -35.99
N LEU A 61 15.79 -6.74 -35.61
CA LEU A 61 16.67 -7.62 -36.38
C LEU A 61 16.13 -9.04 -36.19
N GLY A 62 15.38 -9.51 -37.19
CA GLY A 62 14.85 -10.87 -37.32
C GLY A 62 15.90 -11.99 -37.34
N VAL A 63 17.11 -11.73 -36.84
CA VAL A 63 18.21 -12.68 -36.71
C VAL A 63 18.37 -13.04 -35.23
N ARG A 64 17.92 -14.24 -34.87
CA ARG A 64 18.18 -14.81 -33.53
C ARG A 64 19.68 -15.12 -33.41
N VAL A 65 20.43 -14.22 -32.78
CA VAL A 65 21.80 -14.53 -32.34
C VAL A 65 21.69 -15.42 -31.11
N GLN A 66 21.97 -16.71 -31.29
CA GLN A 66 21.97 -17.69 -30.22
C GLN A 66 23.20 -17.44 -29.32
N THR A 67 23.04 -16.61 -28.29
CA THR A 67 24.05 -16.40 -27.27
C THR A 67 24.14 -17.65 -26.39
N SER A 68 25.28 -18.35 -26.43
CA SER A 68 25.59 -19.59 -25.72
C SER A 68 25.88 -19.38 -24.23
N GLY A 69 25.02 -18.65 -23.52
CA GLY A 69 25.10 -18.48 -22.08
C GLY A 69 24.06 -19.34 -21.37
N PHE A 70 24.47 -20.05 -20.31
CA PHE A 70 23.55 -20.66 -19.34
C PHE A 70 22.86 -19.54 -18.56
N SER A 71 21.85 -18.94 -19.17
CA SER A 71 20.91 -18.07 -18.48
C SER A 71 19.97 -18.96 -17.67
N ASP A 72 19.93 -18.79 -16.35
CA ASP A 72 18.83 -19.30 -15.53
C ASP A 72 17.76 -18.21 -15.45
N PRO A 73 16.70 -18.28 -16.27
CA PRO A 73 15.67 -17.24 -16.32
C PRO A 73 14.90 -17.15 -15.00
N THR A 74 14.83 -18.25 -14.25
CA THR A 74 14.11 -18.34 -12.97
C THR A 74 14.89 -17.66 -11.87
N ALA A 75 16.21 -17.93 -11.77
CA ALA A 75 17.08 -17.25 -10.83
C ALA A 75 17.14 -15.74 -11.11
N ASN A 76 17.24 -15.34 -12.38
CA ASN A 76 17.22 -13.92 -12.75
C ASN A 76 15.90 -13.24 -12.40
N ALA A 77 14.76 -13.90 -12.62
CA ALA A 77 13.45 -13.35 -12.23
C ALA A 77 13.31 -13.21 -10.71
N ALA A 78 13.83 -14.17 -9.93
CA ALA A 78 13.83 -14.10 -8.48
C ALA A 78 14.70 -12.93 -7.96
N VAL A 79 15.91 -12.76 -8.52
CA VAL A 79 16.80 -11.64 -8.19
C VAL A 79 16.15 -10.31 -8.56
N ASP A 80 15.59 -10.19 -9.76
CA ASP A 80 14.89 -8.97 -10.21
C ASP A 80 13.73 -8.61 -9.27
N SER A 81 12.96 -9.60 -8.81
CA SER A 81 11.86 -9.38 -7.87
C SER A 81 12.34 -8.87 -6.50
N VAL A 82 13.44 -9.42 -5.98
CA VAL A 82 14.02 -8.99 -4.69
C VAL A 82 14.55 -7.56 -4.80
N MET A 83 15.33 -7.26 -5.84
CA MET A 83 15.90 -5.91 -6.05
C MET A 83 14.80 -4.86 -6.23
N LEU A 84 13.74 -5.19 -6.97
CA LEU A 84 12.58 -4.31 -7.12
C LEU A 84 11.81 -4.08 -5.82
N THR A 85 11.64 -5.13 -5.02
CA THR A 85 10.98 -5.02 -3.70
C THR A 85 11.78 -4.07 -2.79
N GLU A 86 13.11 -4.21 -2.77
CA GLU A 86 14.00 -3.32 -2.01
C GLU A 86 13.96 -1.88 -2.55
N ALA A 87 13.99 -1.70 -3.87
CA ALA A 87 13.93 -0.40 -4.51
C ALA A 87 12.62 0.35 -4.20
N ILE A 88 11.47 -0.33 -4.26
CA ILE A 88 10.16 0.27 -3.93
C ILE A 88 10.13 0.68 -2.45
N ARG A 89 10.60 -0.19 -1.55
CA ARG A 89 10.58 0.08 -0.10
C ARG A 89 11.56 1.17 0.33
N SER A 90 12.74 1.22 -0.28
CA SER A 90 13.76 2.24 -0.01
C SER A 90 13.49 3.56 -0.74
N GLY A 91 12.65 3.55 -1.78
CA GLY A 91 12.42 4.70 -2.66
C GLY A 91 13.52 4.89 -3.72
N ASN A 92 14.57 4.06 -3.73
CA ASN A 92 15.66 4.17 -4.69
C ASN A 92 15.34 3.39 -5.98
N MET A 93 14.55 4.02 -6.85
CA MET A 93 14.07 3.40 -8.09
C MET A 93 14.94 3.70 -9.33
N ASP A 94 16.01 4.49 -9.20
CA ASP A 94 16.74 5.04 -10.34
C ASP A 94 17.43 3.97 -11.20
N ALA A 95 18.08 3.01 -10.54
CA ALA A 95 18.69 1.87 -11.23
C ALA A 95 17.63 1.02 -11.93
N GLU A 96 16.51 0.80 -11.24
CA GLU A 96 15.43 -0.06 -11.68
C GLU A 96 14.63 0.53 -12.86
N LEU A 97 14.56 1.86 -12.98
CA LEU A 97 13.76 2.54 -14.01
C LEU A 97 14.59 2.97 -15.23
N LYS A 98 15.89 2.67 -15.26
CA LYS A 98 16.79 3.08 -16.34
C LYS A 98 16.34 2.57 -17.71
N GLY A 99 16.12 3.50 -18.64
CA GLY A 99 15.76 3.20 -20.03
C GLY A 99 14.32 2.76 -20.26
N ILE A 100 13.48 2.78 -19.21
CA ILE A 100 12.03 2.54 -19.32
C ILE A 100 11.36 3.84 -19.80
N GLU A 101 10.30 3.72 -20.59
CA GLU A 101 9.44 4.86 -20.91
C GLU A 101 8.62 5.31 -19.71
N CYS A 102 8.48 6.63 -19.54
CA CYS A 102 7.70 7.24 -18.46
C CYS A 102 8.10 6.75 -17.04
N PRO A 103 9.40 6.79 -16.66
CA PRO A 103 9.87 6.31 -15.36
C PRO A 103 9.21 7.05 -14.18
N GLU A 104 8.86 8.33 -14.36
CA GLU A 104 8.21 9.15 -13.35
C GLU A 104 6.87 8.57 -12.86
N GLN A 105 6.11 7.91 -13.74
CA GLN A 105 4.84 7.30 -13.35
C GLN A 105 5.06 6.16 -12.35
N TYR A 106 6.03 5.28 -12.63
CA TYR A 106 6.37 4.17 -11.74
C TYR A 106 7.00 4.67 -10.44
N ARG A 107 7.81 5.74 -10.49
CA ARG A 107 8.39 6.35 -9.29
C ARG A 107 7.30 6.91 -8.38
N LYS A 108 6.36 7.69 -8.94
CA LYS A 108 5.24 8.25 -8.18
C LYS A 108 4.36 7.16 -7.57
N GLU A 109 4.05 6.10 -8.32
CA GLU A 109 3.25 5.00 -7.79
C GLU A 109 3.98 4.25 -6.66
N ALA A 110 5.28 3.99 -6.79
CA ALA A 110 6.11 3.39 -5.74
C ALA A 110 6.13 4.26 -4.47
N GLU A 111 6.25 5.58 -4.62
CA GLU A 111 6.22 6.53 -3.52
C GLU A 111 4.89 6.47 -2.77
N VAL A 112 3.76 6.49 -3.48
CA VAL A 112 2.43 6.40 -2.88
C VAL A 112 2.26 5.07 -2.12
N ILE A 113 2.67 3.94 -2.69
CA ILE A 113 2.60 2.63 -2.02
C ILE A 113 3.42 2.63 -0.72
N ARG A 114 4.63 3.22 -0.75
CA ARG A 114 5.49 3.36 0.44
C ARG A 114 4.83 4.23 1.50
N GLU A 115 4.30 5.39 1.12
CA GLU A 115 3.57 6.28 2.01
C GLU A 115 2.37 5.60 2.67
N MET A 116 1.56 4.89 1.88
CA MET A 116 0.41 4.12 2.38
C MET A 116 0.84 3.11 3.46
N ARG A 117 1.96 2.42 3.25
CA ARG A 117 2.49 1.42 4.19
C ARG A 117 2.95 2.07 5.49
N ASP A 118 3.70 3.16 5.41
CA ASP A 118 4.18 3.92 6.58
C ASP A 118 3.01 4.48 7.38
N ASP A 119 2.03 5.09 6.70
CA ASP A 119 0.86 5.69 7.31
C ASP A 119 -0.05 4.63 7.95
N TYR A 120 -0.16 3.43 7.34
CA TYR A 120 -0.83 2.28 7.96
C TYR A 120 -0.18 1.88 9.28
N PHE A 121 1.15 1.75 9.31
CA PHE A 121 1.85 1.39 10.55
C PHE A 121 1.68 2.45 11.64
N LEU A 122 1.64 3.72 11.25
CA LEU A 122 1.33 4.80 12.17
C LEU A 122 -0.10 4.69 12.71
N VAL A 123 -1.11 4.49 11.87
CA VAL A 123 -2.51 4.28 12.31
C VAL A 123 -2.59 3.07 13.27
N LYS A 124 -1.95 1.97 12.92
CA LYS A 124 -1.88 0.76 13.76
C LYS A 124 -1.22 1.03 15.11
N ALA A 125 -0.17 1.85 15.15
CA ALA A 125 0.46 2.27 16.40
C ALA A 125 -0.48 3.18 17.21
N GLN A 126 -1.16 4.13 16.57
CA GLN A 126 -2.11 5.03 17.22
C GLN A 126 -3.30 4.27 17.84
N ILE A 127 -3.80 3.21 17.19
CA ILE A 127 -4.84 2.34 17.77
C ILE A 127 -4.42 1.79 19.14
N LYS A 128 -3.16 1.37 19.30
CA LYS A 128 -2.61 0.85 20.57
C LYS A 128 -2.51 1.89 21.68
N THR A 129 -2.60 3.18 21.35
CA THR A 129 -2.58 4.27 22.34
C THR A 129 -3.95 4.55 22.96
N LEU A 130 -5.01 3.93 22.44
CA LEU A 130 -6.35 4.09 23.01
C LEU A 130 -6.40 3.47 24.42
N PRO A 131 -7.31 3.96 25.29
CA PRO A 131 -7.64 3.26 26.52
C PRO A 131 -7.98 1.80 26.21
N TRP A 132 -7.49 0.86 27.02
CA TRP A 132 -7.62 -0.59 26.82
C TRP A 132 -9.01 -1.04 26.33
N GLN A 133 -10.01 -0.46 26.96
CA GLN A 133 -11.42 -0.74 26.76
C GLN A 133 -11.93 -0.29 25.37
N ASP A 134 -11.42 0.82 24.84
CA ASP A 134 -11.71 1.27 23.47
C ASP A 134 -10.82 0.56 22.43
N TYR A 135 -9.57 0.29 22.80
CA TYR A 135 -8.64 -0.51 21.99
C TYR A 135 -9.25 -1.89 21.68
N ARG A 136 -9.65 -2.65 22.71
CA ARG A 136 -10.20 -3.99 22.55
C ARG A 136 -11.37 -4.02 21.57
N VAL A 137 -12.32 -3.08 21.73
CA VAL A 137 -13.53 -3.02 20.88
C VAL A 137 -13.18 -2.62 19.45
N LEU A 138 -12.34 -1.59 19.27
CA LEU A 138 -11.96 -1.13 17.93
C LEU A 138 -11.10 -2.14 17.19
N ASP A 139 -10.08 -2.69 17.82
CA ASP A 139 -9.17 -3.68 17.22
C ASP A 139 -9.93 -4.95 16.83
N SER A 140 -10.81 -5.45 17.70
CA SER A 140 -11.64 -6.62 17.39
C SER A 140 -12.59 -6.39 16.22
N TYR A 141 -13.19 -5.19 16.15
CA TYR A 141 -14.05 -4.81 15.04
C TYR A 141 -13.28 -4.67 13.72
N LEU A 142 -12.14 -3.97 13.75
CA LEU A 142 -11.32 -3.71 12.56
C LEU A 142 -10.68 -4.98 12.01
N ASN A 143 -10.28 -5.93 12.87
CA ASN A 143 -9.75 -7.22 12.44
C ASN A 143 -10.85 -8.20 11.99
N GLY A 144 -12.13 -7.80 12.04
CA GLY A 144 -13.27 -8.64 11.65
C GLY A 144 -13.54 -9.82 12.58
N SER A 145 -12.92 -9.86 13.77
CA SER A 145 -13.10 -10.98 14.72
C SER A 145 -14.46 -10.93 15.41
N HIS A 146 -14.98 -9.72 15.66
CA HIS A 146 -16.28 -9.51 16.26
C HIS A 146 -17.09 -8.53 15.43
N ASP A 147 -18.33 -8.91 15.12
CA ASP A 147 -19.32 -7.99 14.60
C ASP A 147 -19.93 -7.15 15.73
N LEU A 148 -20.77 -6.19 15.36
CA LEU A 148 -21.40 -5.28 16.32
C LEU A 148 -22.31 -6.00 17.32
N VAL A 149 -22.89 -7.15 16.95
CA VAL A 149 -23.79 -7.92 17.82
C VAL A 149 -22.98 -8.62 18.90
N LYS A 150 -21.92 -9.34 18.51
CA LYS A 150 -21.00 -10.00 19.46
C LYS A 150 -20.35 -9.00 20.40
N LEU A 151 -19.94 -7.83 19.90
CA LEU A 151 -19.37 -6.78 20.74
C LEU A 151 -20.38 -6.21 21.75
N ALA A 152 -21.66 -6.14 21.39
CA ALA A 152 -22.70 -5.65 22.28
C ALA A 152 -22.97 -6.64 23.41
N GLU A 153 -23.04 -7.94 23.09
CA GLU A 153 -23.19 -9.03 24.05
C GLU A 153 -22.02 -9.11 25.03
N GLU A 154 -20.77 -9.08 24.55
CA GLU A 154 -19.58 -9.17 25.40
C GLU A 154 -19.36 -7.96 26.32
N ALA A 155 -19.78 -6.77 25.86
CA ALA A 155 -19.62 -5.54 26.60
C ALA A 155 -20.85 -5.20 27.47
N ASP A 156 -21.84 -6.09 27.53
CA ASP A 156 -23.13 -5.91 28.23
C ASP A 156 -23.74 -4.52 27.94
N CYS A 157 -23.79 -4.17 26.65
CA CYS A 157 -24.24 -2.86 26.21
C CYS A 157 -25.11 -2.94 24.97
N THR A 158 -25.79 -1.84 24.65
CA THR A 158 -26.66 -1.81 23.46
C THR A 158 -25.82 -1.72 22.18
N TYR A 159 -26.39 -2.21 21.09
CA TYR A 159 -25.83 -2.07 19.73
C TYR A 159 -25.42 -0.62 19.41
N ASP A 160 -26.30 0.35 19.71
CA ASP A 160 -26.00 1.77 19.53
C ASP A 160 -24.89 2.28 20.46
N GLY A 161 -24.78 1.69 21.66
CA GLY A 161 -23.66 1.93 22.58
C GLY A 161 -22.32 1.56 21.96
N VAL A 162 -22.21 0.36 21.38
CA VAL A 162 -21.02 -0.09 20.65
C VAL A 162 -20.73 0.81 19.45
N LYS A 163 -21.74 1.13 18.63
CA LYS A 163 -21.59 2.00 17.45
C LYS A 163 -21.06 3.38 17.84
N ASN A 164 -21.60 3.99 18.89
CA ASN A 164 -21.14 5.27 19.41
C ASN A 164 -19.73 5.19 20.00
N ARG A 165 -19.38 4.07 20.62
CA ARG A 165 -18.02 3.81 21.12
C ARG A 165 -17.01 3.72 19.98
N LEU A 166 -17.29 2.91 18.96
CA LEU A 166 -16.46 2.79 17.76
C LEU A 166 -16.29 4.14 17.06
N LYS A 167 -17.37 4.91 16.90
CA LYS A 167 -17.31 6.27 16.32
C LYS A 167 -16.39 7.19 17.12
N ARG A 168 -16.46 7.16 18.45
CA ARG A 168 -15.56 7.96 19.33
C ARG A 168 -14.12 7.51 19.20
N ALA A 169 -13.85 6.20 19.19
CA ALA A 169 -12.53 5.64 19.04
C ALA A 169 -11.92 6.01 17.67
N ARG A 170 -12.64 5.80 16.56
CA ARG A 170 -12.24 6.23 15.21
C ARG A 170 -11.94 7.72 15.14
N ASN A 171 -12.80 8.57 15.70
CA ASN A 171 -12.58 10.03 15.73
C ASN A 171 -11.32 10.41 16.53
N ARG A 172 -11.02 9.71 17.62
CA ARG A 172 -9.79 9.94 18.40
C ARG A 172 -8.55 9.56 17.59
N ILE A 173 -8.58 8.40 16.94
CA ILE A 173 -7.49 7.95 16.05
C ILE A 173 -7.29 8.91 14.88
N ARG A 174 -8.37 9.36 14.23
CA ARG A 174 -8.28 10.32 13.14
C ARG A 174 -7.57 11.61 13.57
N LYS A 175 -7.94 12.14 14.74
CA LYS A 175 -7.32 13.36 15.29
C LYS A 175 -5.87 13.14 15.68
N SER A 176 -5.56 12.06 16.41
CA SER A 176 -4.19 11.82 16.89
C SER A 176 -3.24 11.52 15.74
N THR A 177 -3.66 10.67 14.80
CA THR A 177 -2.85 10.32 13.62
C THR A 177 -2.62 11.52 12.71
N ALA A 178 -3.66 12.34 12.47
CA ALA A 178 -3.54 13.53 11.62
C ALA A 178 -2.42 14.46 12.11
N LEU A 179 -2.28 14.67 13.42
CA LEU A 179 -1.20 15.52 13.97
C LEU A 179 0.21 15.05 13.58
N TYR A 180 0.43 13.75 13.48
CA TYR A 180 1.73 13.19 13.09
C TYR A 180 1.92 13.20 11.57
N LEU A 181 0.85 12.93 10.80
CA LEU A 181 0.89 12.97 9.35
C LEU A 181 1.05 14.40 8.82
N GLU A 182 0.37 15.38 9.41
CA GLU A 182 0.54 16.80 9.10
C GLU A 182 2.01 17.19 9.24
N ARG A 183 2.65 16.83 10.36
CA ARG A 183 4.09 17.07 10.56
C ARG A 183 4.98 16.29 9.59
N LYS A 184 4.61 15.06 9.20
CA LYS A 184 5.37 14.26 8.23
C LYS A 184 5.39 14.95 6.87
N TYR A 185 4.23 15.40 6.39
CA TYR A 185 4.05 15.97 5.05
C TYR A 185 4.36 17.47 4.97
N GLU A 186 4.40 18.20 6.09
CA GLU A 186 4.89 19.59 6.14
C GLU A 186 6.42 19.71 6.04
N ASN A 187 7.15 18.64 6.38
CA ASN A 187 8.62 18.62 6.40
C ASN A 187 9.26 17.97 5.16
N ASN A 188 8.45 17.54 4.19
CA ASN A 188 8.87 16.99 2.89
C ASN A 188 8.65 18.02 1.78
#